data_AF-A0A6I2GSA8-F1
#
_entry.id   AF-A0A6I2GSA8-F1
#
_cell.length_a   1.000
_cell.length_b   1.000
_cell.length_c   1.000
_cell.angle_alpha   90.00
_cell.angle_beta   90.00
_cell.angle_gamma   90.00
#
_symmetry.space_group_name_H-M   'P 1'
#
loop_
_entity.id
_entity.type
_entity.pdbx_description
1 polymer ?
#
loop_
_entity_poly.entity_id
_entity_poly.type
_entity_poly.pdbx_seq_one_letter_code
_entity_poly.pdbx_strand_id
1 'polypeptide(L)'
;MIHAVLLAALAAGPAQYDRAFGERDLHALVLLLSEHPESEAESEAQALYGDVVRLAQCEPLPPLAAQELRAPTARSLLRLEAQRRARLGAGAARSQTLWRDLLDPTFFRRTSALAAQGPLLRWPLEDERWSDEATDVGVRPWSCGSPVAAGDELAQLGAAELAKLQRALPAEAGARLGYHRSVRLLSRGERELALQAAQTVAPASLHAELAAWAQLMRLELGLDPAERYLALVDAPALAPVRLLVHERAAATLAAGGKWLPLLRLAAQGGDEPAFAGSPEDAAQLREDLLLRRALAYEALGNREALRSLLQRALITEAPKPAPSSAAGSSASAPASPALEGLRGLALEALARSSLDADDLALLAALGPTSARLQRLVTLGGRALAVGNARGAEEVAAELLRQKDALAQARGFALQAELSLQQEDRPRLERSVTALLALRAAPGVSPRQQAEVDAVAMQVAQALVLASARLTGPGWQPVLGARLKTLEEGVHSRNARSFIPLYAALADRPAEPGAKGRRAPAYVSVGEVAVGAPREAVAPPAVTVPWPEPYSLLSLPRPDGTPGDGFSPPTPAGAAGSPPVATPAAGAGTEVTHAP
;
A
#
# COMPACT_ATOMS: atom_id res chain seq x y z
N MET A 1 -17.80 15.84 -30.25
CA MET A 1 -18.06 14.54 -29.59
C MET A 1 -18.87 14.68 -28.29
N ILE A 2 -19.52 15.83 -28.00
CA ILE A 2 -20.55 15.93 -26.94
C ILE A 2 -21.96 15.50 -27.45
N HIS A 3 -22.06 15.17 -28.75
CA HIS A 3 -23.26 14.89 -29.56
C HIS A 3 -24.29 13.86 -29.03
N ALA A 4 -24.07 13.21 -27.88
CA ALA A 4 -24.99 12.21 -27.32
C ALA A 4 -25.19 12.32 -25.80
N VAL A 5 -24.45 13.22 -25.13
CA VAL A 5 -24.45 13.38 -23.65
C VAL A 5 -25.81 13.82 -23.12
N LEU A 6 -26.51 14.62 -23.90
CA LEU A 6 -27.82 15.17 -23.57
C LEU A 6 -28.94 14.23 -24.06
N LEU A 7 -28.91 13.84 -25.34
CA LEU A 7 -29.91 12.99 -26.03
C LEU A 7 -30.42 11.76 -25.26
N ALA A 8 -29.59 11.08 -24.46
CA ALA A 8 -30.04 9.92 -23.67
C ALA A 8 -31.05 10.29 -22.57
N ALA A 9 -30.91 11.48 -21.98
CA ALA A 9 -31.84 12.04 -21.00
C ALA A 9 -32.86 13.00 -21.66
N LEU A 10 -32.75 13.21 -22.97
CA LEU A 10 -33.53 14.16 -23.78
C LEU A 10 -34.27 13.51 -24.95
N ALA A 11 -34.35 12.18 -25.03
CA ALA A 11 -35.15 11.46 -26.02
C ALA A 11 -36.68 11.72 -25.91
N ALA A 12 -37.10 12.64 -25.04
CA ALA A 12 -38.46 13.17 -24.90
C ALA A 12 -38.55 14.70 -25.12
N GLY A 13 -37.44 15.39 -25.41
CA GLY A 13 -37.41 16.82 -25.73
C GLY A 13 -37.67 17.10 -27.22
N PRO A 14 -37.98 18.35 -27.61
CA PRO A 14 -38.19 18.69 -29.00
C PRO A 14 -36.84 18.64 -29.75
N ALA A 15 -36.84 18.01 -30.94
CA ALA A 15 -35.63 17.76 -31.75
C ALA A 15 -34.82 19.02 -32.14
N GLN A 16 -35.39 20.20 -31.92
CA GLN A 16 -34.84 21.51 -32.24
C GLN A 16 -33.60 21.84 -31.38
N TYR A 17 -33.71 21.70 -30.05
CA TYR A 17 -32.59 21.97 -29.14
C TYR A 17 -31.45 20.96 -29.30
N ASP A 18 -31.77 19.67 -29.46
CA ASP A 18 -30.77 18.63 -29.70
C ASP A 18 -30.00 18.86 -30.99
N ARG A 19 -30.69 19.33 -32.05
CA ARG A 19 -30.04 19.70 -33.31
C ARG A 19 -29.09 20.88 -33.13
N ALA A 20 -29.53 21.98 -32.51
CA ALA A 20 -28.69 23.16 -32.29
C ALA A 20 -27.46 22.85 -31.40
N PHE A 21 -27.65 22.03 -30.35
CA PHE A 21 -26.56 21.55 -29.50
C PHE A 21 -25.61 20.60 -30.23
N GLY A 22 -26.15 19.69 -31.05
CA GLY A 22 -25.40 18.79 -31.93
C GLY A 22 -24.51 19.59 -32.89
N GLU A 23 -25.11 20.48 -33.68
CA GLU A 23 -24.42 21.41 -34.60
C GLU A 23 -23.47 22.40 -33.89
N ARG A 24 -23.39 22.35 -32.55
CA ARG A 24 -22.57 23.19 -31.67
C ARG A 24 -22.81 24.68 -31.91
N ASP A 25 -24.04 25.04 -32.23
CA ASP A 25 -24.44 26.42 -32.47
C ASP A 25 -25.06 26.99 -31.19
N LEU A 26 -24.23 27.70 -30.42
CA LEU A 26 -24.67 28.34 -29.18
C LEU A 26 -25.60 29.52 -29.45
N HIS A 27 -25.54 30.11 -30.64
CA HIS A 27 -26.44 31.19 -31.03
C HIS A 27 -27.84 30.65 -31.35
N ALA A 28 -27.94 29.57 -32.13
CA ALA A 28 -29.20 28.86 -32.37
C ALA A 28 -29.83 28.31 -31.09
N LEU A 29 -29.02 27.81 -30.14
CA LEU A 29 -29.54 27.41 -28.82
C LEU A 29 -30.16 28.58 -28.06
N VAL A 30 -29.52 29.75 -28.00
CA VAL A 30 -30.07 30.90 -27.26
C VAL A 30 -31.29 31.50 -27.97
N LEU A 31 -31.38 31.41 -29.30
CA LEU A 31 -32.61 31.70 -30.05
C LEU A 31 -33.77 30.81 -29.59
N LEU A 32 -33.62 29.48 -29.64
CA LEU A 32 -34.66 28.54 -29.20
C LEU A 32 -35.05 28.75 -27.73
N LEU A 33 -34.09 29.10 -26.87
CA LEU A 33 -34.36 29.41 -25.46
C LEU A 33 -35.15 30.71 -25.24
N SER A 34 -35.24 31.60 -26.23
CA SER A 34 -36.03 32.84 -26.17
C SER A 34 -37.50 32.64 -26.57
N GLU A 35 -37.84 31.48 -27.13
CA GLU A 35 -39.20 31.14 -27.56
C GLU A 35 -40.06 30.63 -26.39
N HIS A 36 -41.38 30.78 -26.48
CA HIS A 36 -42.29 30.27 -25.46
C HIS A 36 -42.48 28.75 -25.62
N PRO A 37 -42.38 27.95 -24.54
CA PRO A 37 -42.57 26.50 -24.62
C PRO A 37 -44.05 26.18 -24.80
N GLU A 38 -44.39 25.30 -25.76
CA GLU A 38 -45.77 24.91 -26.06
C GLU A 38 -46.23 23.72 -25.22
N SER A 39 -45.31 23.03 -24.53
CA SER A 39 -45.63 21.89 -23.64
C SER A 39 -44.73 21.79 -22.41
N GLU A 40 -45.13 20.97 -21.42
CA GLU A 40 -44.32 20.69 -20.23
C GLU A 40 -42.96 20.06 -20.58
N ALA A 41 -42.91 19.16 -21.57
CA ALA A 41 -41.66 18.55 -22.02
C ALA A 41 -40.70 19.56 -22.68
N GLU A 42 -41.25 20.54 -23.40
CA GLU A 42 -40.46 21.64 -23.95
C GLU A 42 -39.98 22.61 -22.87
N SER A 43 -40.79 22.85 -21.84
CA SER A 43 -40.39 23.65 -20.67
C SER A 43 -39.25 22.99 -19.88
N GLU A 44 -39.30 21.67 -19.66
CA GLU A 44 -38.20 20.92 -19.05
C GLU A 44 -36.94 20.93 -19.91
N ALA A 45 -37.08 20.78 -21.24
CA ALA A 45 -35.96 20.89 -22.18
C ALA A 45 -35.35 22.30 -22.16
N GLN A 46 -36.15 23.36 -22.30
CA GLN A 46 -35.72 24.76 -22.25
C GLN A 46 -34.98 25.07 -20.94
N ALA A 47 -35.48 24.59 -19.80
CA ALA A 47 -34.79 24.73 -18.52
C ALA A 47 -33.43 23.98 -18.47
N LEU A 48 -33.33 22.82 -19.13
CA LEU A 48 -32.11 22.01 -19.21
C LEU A 48 -31.06 22.63 -20.15
N TYR A 49 -31.42 23.01 -21.38
CA TYR A 49 -30.49 23.71 -22.28
C TYR A 49 -30.14 25.10 -21.77
N GLY A 50 -31.03 25.78 -21.03
CA GLY A 50 -30.74 27.03 -20.33
C GLY A 50 -29.62 26.87 -19.30
N ASP A 51 -29.62 25.78 -18.53
CA ASP A 51 -28.51 25.43 -17.64
C ASP A 51 -27.22 25.14 -18.45
N VAL A 52 -27.29 24.43 -19.58
CA VAL A 52 -26.12 24.15 -20.44
C VAL A 52 -25.52 25.42 -21.04
N VAL A 53 -26.35 26.35 -21.52
CA VAL A 53 -25.91 27.65 -22.05
C VAL A 53 -25.22 28.46 -20.95
N ARG A 54 -25.79 28.53 -19.74
CA ARG A 54 -25.15 29.17 -18.58
C ARG A 54 -23.77 28.57 -18.30
N LEU A 55 -23.64 27.24 -18.32
CA LEU A 55 -22.36 26.56 -18.13
C LEU A 55 -21.33 26.85 -19.23
N ALA A 56 -21.76 26.91 -20.49
CA ALA A 56 -20.92 27.28 -21.64
C ALA A 56 -20.53 28.76 -21.66
N GLN A 57 -21.35 29.63 -21.06
CA GLN A 57 -21.04 31.03 -20.78
C GLN A 57 -20.32 31.22 -19.43
N CYS A 58 -20.08 30.12 -18.70
CA CYS A 58 -19.36 30.07 -17.43
C CYS A 58 -20.00 30.88 -16.30
N GLU A 59 -21.33 30.95 -16.32
CA GLU A 59 -22.17 31.48 -15.25
C GLU A 59 -22.46 30.41 -14.18
N PRO A 60 -22.67 30.79 -12.90
CA PRO A 60 -23.06 29.85 -11.87
C PRO A 60 -24.49 29.32 -12.10
N LEU A 61 -24.68 28.01 -11.90
CA LEU A 61 -26.01 27.42 -11.89
C LEU A 61 -26.69 27.67 -10.53
N PRO A 62 -27.94 28.18 -10.52
CA PRO A 62 -28.71 28.29 -9.28
C PRO A 62 -29.07 26.90 -8.73
N PRO A 63 -29.25 26.75 -7.42
CA PRO A 63 -29.75 25.51 -6.83
C PRO A 63 -31.16 25.19 -7.36
N LEU A 64 -31.47 23.90 -7.48
CA LEU A 64 -32.82 23.45 -7.85
C LEU A 64 -33.80 23.73 -6.70
N ALA A 65 -35.01 24.17 -7.04
CA ALA A 65 -36.10 24.30 -6.10
C ALA A 65 -36.55 22.92 -5.57
N ALA A 66 -37.12 22.90 -4.37
CA ALA A 66 -37.61 21.67 -3.73
C ALA A 66 -38.70 20.92 -4.55
N GLN A 67 -39.32 21.59 -5.52
CA GLN A 67 -40.28 20.99 -6.45
C GLN A 67 -39.57 20.30 -7.63
N GLU A 68 -38.51 20.91 -8.18
CA GLU A 68 -37.67 20.35 -9.24
C GLU A 68 -36.85 19.14 -8.74
N LEU A 69 -36.56 19.08 -7.43
CA LEU A 69 -35.91 17.94 -6.77
C LEU A 69 -36.82 16.70 -6.60
N ARG A 70 -38.10 16.75 -7.02
CA ARG A 70 -39.02 15.60 -6.90
C ARG A 70 -38.75 14.50 -7.93
N ALA A 71 -38.28 14.85 -9.12
CA ALA A 71 -37.88 13.90 -10.17
C ALA A 71 -36.33 13.82 -10.29
N PRO A 72 -35.76 12.68 -10.71
CA PRO A 72 -34.35 12.58 -11.05
C PRO A 72 -34.11 13.20 -12.44
N THR A 73 -33.66 14.45 -12.48
CA THR A 73 -33.50 15.21 -13.74
C THR A 73 -32.04 15.29 -14.17
N ALA A 74 -31.80 15.39 -15.48
CA ALA A 74 -30.47 15.70 -16.02
C ALA A 74 -29.91 17.03 -15.47
N ARG A 75 -30.79 17.96 -15.06
CA ARG A 75 -30.48 19.22 -14.40
C ARG A 75 -29.80 19.03 -13.03
N SER A 76 -30.10 17.95 -12.29
CA SER A 76 -29.34 17.56 -11.09
C SER A 76 -27.91 17.12 -11.43
N LEU A 77 -27.74 16.32 -12.48
CA LEU A 77 -26.43 15.83 -12.91
C LEU A 77 -25.53 16.94 -13.47
N LEU A 78 -26.09 17.90 -14.21
CA LEU A 78 -25.36 19.09 -14.68
C LEU A 78 -24.84 19.92 -13.51
N ARG A 79 -25.62 20.09 -12.44
CA ARG A 79 -25.18 20.81 -11.23
C ARG A 79 -24.08 20.04 -10.49
N LEU A 80 -24.19 18.72 -10.40
CA LEU A 80 -23.13 17.89 -9.82
C LEU A 80 -21.83 18.02 -10.63
N GLU A 81 -21.89 17.96 -11.96
CA GLU A 81 -20.75 18.24 -12.83
C GLU A 81 -20.22 19.68 -12.65
N ALA A 82 -21.07 20.68 -12.44
CA ALA A 82 -20.64 22.06 -12.18
C ALA A 82 -19.85 22.17 -10.86
N GLN A 83 -20.24 21.41 -9.83
CA GLN A 83 -19.47 21.28 -8.60
C GLN A 83 -18.13 20.56 -8.83
N ARG A 84 -18.10 19.51 -9.66
CA ARG A 84 -16.84 18.86 -10.08
C ARG A 84 -15.89 19.83 -10.74
N ARG A 85 -16.36 20.71 -11.63
CA ARG A 85 -15.55 21.78 -12.22
C ARG A 85 -14.98 22.72 -11.15
N ALA A 86 -15.80 23.16 -10.20
CA ALA A 86 -15.35 24.07 -9.14
C ALA A 86 -14.24 23.44 -8.30
N ARG A 87 -14.35 22.15 -7.95
CA ARG A 87 -13.30 21.40 -7.26
C ARG A 87 -12.04 21.18 -8.10
N LEU A 88 -12.19 20.84 -9.38
CA LEU A 88 -11.08 20.61 -10.31
C LEU A 88 -10.32 21.90 -10.66
N GLY A 89 -10.97 23.07 -10.54
CA GLY A 89 -10.38 24.38 -10.81
C GLY A 89 -9.78 24.47 -12.22
N ALA A 90 -8.55 24.98 -12.32
CA ALA A 90 -7.81 25.03 -13.58
C ALA A 90 -7.53 23.64 -14.21
N GLY A 91 -7.58 22.56 -13.41
CA GLY A 91 -7.45 21.18 -13.88
C GLY A 91 -8.66 20.68 -14.67
N ALA A 92 -9.82 21.34 -14.56
CA ALA A 92 -11.06 20.91 -15.24
C ALA A 92 -10.88 20.79 -16.76
N ALA A 93 -10.17 21.75 -17.38
CA ALA A 93 -9.87 21.77 -18.81
C ALA A 93 -8.90 20.67 -19.29
N ARG A 94 -8.27 19.92 -18.36
CA ARG A 94 -7.39 18.76 -18.65
C ARG A 94 -7.95 17.43 -18.14
N SER A 95 -9.09 17.46 -17.47
CA SER A 95 -9.76 16.27 -16.93
C SER A 95 -10.46 15.45 -18.02
N GLN A 96 -10.82 14.19 -17.75
CA GLN A 96 -11.61 13.37 -18.67
C GLN A 96 -13.14 13.58 -18.51
N THR A 97 -13.54 14.75 -18.01
CA THR A 97 -14.96 15.13 -17.82
C THR A 97 -15.47 15.91 -19.03
N LEU A 98 -16.77 16.29 -19.01
CA LEU A 98 -17.35 17.17 -20.03
C LEU A 98 -16.66 18.55 -20.10
N TRP A 99 -15.95 18.96 -19.06
CA TRP A 99 -15.31 20.27 -18.95
C TRP A 99 -14.13 20.47 -19.90
N ARG A 100 -13.44 19.40 -20.31
CA ARG A 100 -12.38 19.50 -21.31
C ARG A 100 -12.90 20.06 -22.62
N ASP A 101 -14.07 19.58 -23.05
CA ASP A 101 -14.69 19.99 -24.30
C ASP A 101 -15.52 21.28 -24.12
N LEU A 102 -16.27 21.46 -23.01
CA LEU A 102 -17.04 22.70 -22.78
C LEU A 102 -16.16 23.95 -22.52
N LEU A 103 -14.95 23.79 -21.99
CA LEU A 103 -14.04 24.89 -21.74
C LEU A 103 -13.17 25.23 -22.96
N ASP A 104 -13.14 24.40 -24.00
CA ASP A 104 -12.47 24.73 -25.25
C ASP A 104 -13.22 25.90 -25.95
N PRO A 105 -12.56 27.05 -26.19
CA PRO A 105 -13.20 28.21 -26.81
C PRO A 105 -13.67 27.95 -28.26
N THR A 106 -13.12 26.92 -28.93
CA THR A 106 -13.52 26.50 -30.27
C THR A 106 -14.66 25.49 -30.29
N PHE A 107 -15.07 24.96 -29.13
CA PHE A 107 -16.07 23.90 -29.08
C PHE A 107 -17.45 24.35 -29.59
N PHE A 108 -17.91 25.52 -29.15
CA PHE A 108 -19.18 26.12 -29.57
C PHE A 108 -18.95 27.27 -30.57
N ARG A 109 -19.70 27.25 -31.68
CA ARG A 109 -19.88 28.41 -32.55
C ARG A 109 -20.74 29.44 -31.80
N ARG A 110 -20.23 30.65 -31.61
CA ARG A 110 -20.90 31.75 -30.86
C ARG A 110 -21.46 32.85 -31.77
N THR A 111 -21.01 32.89 -33.02
CA THR A 111 -21.44 33.81 -34.07
C THR A 111 -22.51 33.14 -34.93
N SER A 112 -23.56 33.87 -35.33
CA SER A 112 -24.57 33.34 -36.24
C SER A 112 -23.97 32.96 -37.60
N ALA A 113 -24.54 31.93 -38.25
CA ALA A 113 -24.10 31.50 -39.58
C ALA A 113 -24.29 32.58 -40.66
N LEU A 114 -25.23 33.50 -40.45
CA LEU A 114 -25.47 34.69 -41.26
C LEU A 114 -24.38 35.76 -41.06
N ALA A 115 -23.88 35.96 -39.83
CA ALA A 115 -22.83 36.93 -39.53
C ALA A 115 -21.46 36.57 -40.14
N ALA A 116 -21.25 35.29 -40.46
CA ALA A 116 -20.08 34.83 -41.18
C ALA A 116 -20.09 35.21 -42.69
N GLN A 117 -21.22 35.69 -43.22
CA GLN A 117 -21.41 35.96 -44.66
C GLN A 117 -21.38 37.45 -45.02
N GLY A 118 -21.49 38.36 -44.04
CA GLY A 118 -21.43 39.81 -44.28
C GLY A 118 -21.88 40.66 -43.09
N PRO A 119 -21.85 41.99 -43.22
CA PRO A 119 -22.38 42.90 -42.20
C PRO A 119 -23.91 42.83 -42.17
N LEU A 120 -24.46 42.29 -41.09
CA LEU A 120 -25.90 42.20 -40.85
C LEU A 120 -26.46 43.48 -40.24
N LEU A 121 -27.70 43.80 -40.60
CA LEU A 121 -28.55 44.69 -39.81
C LEU A 121 -28.86 44.02 -38.46
N ARG A 122 -28.80 44.80 -37.38
CA ARG A 122 -29.06 44.33 -36.01
C ARG A 122 -30.33 44.97 -35.50
N TRP A 123 -31.29 44.16 -35.07
CA TRP A 123 -32.54 44.63 -34.49
C TRP A 123 -32.73 44.04 -33.08
N PRO A 124 -33.31 44.78 -32.13
CA PRO A 124 -33.77 44.21 -30.86
C PRO A 124 -34.92 43.22 -31.09
N LEU A 125 -35.14 42.31 -30.13
CA LEU A 125 -36.25 41.35 -30.15
C LEU A 125 -37.60 42.06 -30.12
N GLU A 126 -38.34 41.99 -31.23
CA GLU A 126 -39.77 42.34 -31.36
C GLU A 126 -40.54 41.13 -31.92
N ASP A 127 -41.87 41.15 -31.83
CA ASP A 127 -42.74 39.97 -32.05
C ASP A 127 -42.84 39.47 -33.51
N GLU A 128 -42.35 40.24 -34.50
CA GLU A 128 -42.38 39.88 -35.93
C GLU A 128 -40.98 39.53 -36.47
N ARG A 129 -40.82 38.32 -37.04
CA ARG A 129 -39.56 37.86 -37.64
C ARG A 129 -39.62 37.90 -39.18
N TRP A 130 -38.68 38.59 -39.82
CA TRP A 130 -38.54 38.63 -41.28
C TRP A 130 -37.45 37.65 -41.77
N SER A 131 -37.51 37.20 -43.03
CA SER A 131 -36.69 36.08 -43.54
C SER A 131 -35.20 36.37 -43.69
N ASP A 132 -34.83 37.65 -43.76
CA ASP A 132 -33.49 38.09 -44.19
C ASP A 132 -32.70 38.71 -43.01
N GLU A 133 -33.24 38.61 -41.79
CA GLU A 133 -32.74 39.26 -40.60
C GLU A 133 -32.02 38.30 -39.65
N ALA A 134 -31.07 38.83 -38.88
CA ALA A 134 -30.37 38.09 -37.85
C ALA A 134 -30.50 38.80 -36.50
N THR A 135 -31.24 38.19 -35.58
CA THR A 135 -31.43 38.69 -34.22
C THR A 135 -30.08 38.80 -33.51
N ASP A 136 -29.76 39.95 -32.89
CA ASP A 136 -28.54 40.09 -32.08
C ASP A 136 -28.74 39.45 -30.71
N VAL A 137 -28.64 38.12 -30.69
CA VAL A 137 -28.79 37.32 -29.48
C VAL A 137 -27.51 37.38 -28.68
N GLY A 138 -27.61 37.89 -27.43
CA GLY A 138 -26.50 38.25 -26.54
C GLY A 138 -25.63 37.10 -26.02
N VAL A 139 -25.05 36.30 -26.93
CA VAL A 139 -24.06 35.26 -26.62
C VAL A 139 -22.79 35.93 -26.13
N ARG A 140 -22.56 35.86 -24.81
CA ARG A 140 -21.39 36.48 -24.18
C ARG A 140 -20.06 35.91 -24.72
N PRO A 141 -19.00 36.73 -24.80
CA PRO A 141 -17.66 36.22 -25.08
C PRO A 141 -17.23 35.18 -24.03
N TRP A 142 -16.35 34.26 -24.41
CA TRP A 142 -15.86 33.20 -23.53
C TRP A 142 -15.07 33.83 -22.36
N SER A 143 -15.46 33.52 -21.12
CA SER A 143 -14.95 34.16 -19.88
C SER A 143 -14.51 33.15 -18.82
N CYS A 144 -14.27 31.90 -19.23
CA CYS A 144 -14.16 30.74 -18.33
C CYS A 144 -12.86 30.64 -17.52
N GLY A 145 -11.98 31.64 -17.59
CA GLY A 145 -10.74 31.73 -16.81
C GLY A 145 -10.95 32.12 -15.34
N SER A 146 -12.14 32.59 -14.96
CA SER A 146 -12.47 32.94 -13.57
C SER A 146 -12.74 31.68 -12.71
N PRO A 147 -12.30 31.66 -11.44
CA PRO A 147 -12.60 30.56 -10.52
C PRO A 147 -14.10 30.47 -10.24
N VAL A 148 -14.63 29.25 -10.29
CA VAL A 148 -16.03 28.95 -9.92
C VAL A 148 -16.10 28.75 -8.40
N ALA A 149 -17.14 29.29 -7.75
CA ALA A 149 -17.36 29.11 -6.32
C ALA A 149 -17.52 27.61 -5.97
N ALA A 150 -16.77 27.15 -4.97
CA ALA A 150 -16.82 25.76 -4.52
C ALA A 150 -18.12 25.46 -3.75
N GLY A 151 -18.80 24.38 -4.10
CA GLY A 151 -19.89 23.77 -3.34
C GLY A 151 -19.65 22.29 -3.10
N ASP A 152 -20.56 21.65 -2.34
CA ASP A 152 -20.38 20.27 -1.89
C ASP A 152 -21.09 19.23 -2.77
N GLU A 153 -20.31 18.56 -3.62
CA GLU A 153 -20.72 17.39 -4.42
C GLU A 153 -21.45 16.33 -3.58
N LEU A 154 -21.01 16.08 -2.34
CA LEU A 154 -21.54 15.01 -1.49
C LEU A 154 -22.83 15.38 -0.76
N ALA A 155 -23.05 16.68 -0.52
CA ALA A 155 -24.33 17.20 -0.04
C ALA A 155 -25.39 17.10 -1.15
N GLN A 156 -25.01 17.38 -2.40
CA GLN A 156 -25.92 17.25 -3.54
C GLN A 156 -26.22 15.78 -3.88
N LEU A 157 -25.20 14.91 -3.86
CA LEU A 157 -25.34 13.48 -4.15
C LEU A 157 -25.67 12.65 -2.89
N GLY A 158 -26.53 13.16 -2.01
CA GLY A 158 -26.95 12.47 -0.76
C GLY A 158 -27.54 11.09 -1.01
N ALA A 159 -27.56 10.20 0.00
CA ALA A 159 -27.94 8.79 -0.17
C ALA A 159 -29.33 8.59 -0.81
N ALA A 160 -30.32 9.39 -0.42
CA ALA A 160 -31.67 9.36 -1.00
C ALA A 160 -31.70 9.82 -2.47
N GLU A 161 -30.94 10.87 -2.82
CA GLU A 161 -30.87 11.37 -4.20
C GLU A 161 -30.07 10.42 -5.10
N LEU A 162 -28.98 9.81 -4.60
CA LEU A 162 -28.27 8.75 -5.31
C LEU A 162 -29.21 7.57 -5.61
N ALA A 163 -29.96 7.08 -4.62
CA ALA A 163 -30.91 5.98 -4.81
C ALA A 163 -32.09 6.34 -5.73
N LYS A 164 -32.39 7.64 -5.89
CA LYS A 164 -33.40 8.16 -6.83
C LYS A 164 -32.82 8.26 -8.25
N LEU A 165 -31.60 8.77 -8.42
CA LEU A 165 -30.87 8.82 -9.69
C LEU A 165 -30.56 7.41 -10.23
N GLN A 166 -30.09 6.48 -9.39
CA GLN A 166 -29.79 5.09 -9.76
C GLN A 166 -31.01 4.32 -10.27
N ARG A 167 -32.23 4.69 -9.88
CA ARG A 167 -33.47 4.07 -10.38
C ARG A 167 -33.95 4.60 -11.73
N ALA A 168 -33.49 5.79 -12.13
CA ALA A 168 -33.93 6.44 -13.37
C ALA A 168 -32.86 6.46 -14.47
N LEU A 169 -31.60 6.19 -14.11
CA LEU A 169 -30.49 6.16 -15.06
C LEU A 169 -30.20 4.72 -15.53
N PRO A 170 -29.56 4.57 -16.71
CA PRO A 170 -28.97 3.29 -17.11
C PRO A 170 -28.02 2.74 -16.06
N ALA A 171 -27.95 1.41 -15.93
CA ALA A 171 -27.20 0.73 -14.87
C ALA A 171 -25.73 1.19 -14.74
N GLU A 172 -25.06 1.37 -15.88
CA GLU A 172 -23.67 1.86 -15.97
C GLU A 172 -23.53 3.27 -15.34
N ALA A 173 -24.40 4.21 -15.69
CA ALA A 173 -24.36 5.57 -15.16
C ALA A 173 -24.75 5.61 -13.66
N GLY A 174 -25.71 4.79 -13.24
CA GLY A 174 -26.07 4.62 -11.82
C GLY A 174 -24.91 4.05 -10.98
N ALA A 175 -24.16 3.09 -11.53
CA ALA A 175 -22.95 2.56 -10.90
C ALA A 175 -21.80 3.58 -10.89
N ARG A 176 -21.63 4.39 -11.96
CA ARG A 176 -20.62 5.45 -12.05
C ARG A 176 -20.85 6.55 -11.01
N LEU A 177 -22.10 6.92 -10.75
CA LEU A 177 -22.48 7.81 -9.65
C LEU A 177 -22.18 7.21 -8.26
N GLY A 178 -22.49 5.93 -8.07
CA GLY A 178 -22.16 5.23 -6.82
C GLY A 178 -20.66 5.17 -6.57
N TYR A 179 -19.87 4.87 -7.61
CA TYR A 179 -18.40 4.89 -7.57
C TYR A 179 -17.88 6.30 -7.24
N HIS A 180 -18.40 7.34 -7.92
CA HIS A 180 -18.04 8.73 -7.63
C HIS A 180 -18.28 9.07 -6.16
N ARG A 181 -19.50 8.86 -5.63
CA ARG A 181 -19.82 9.13 -4.21
C ARG A 181 -18.85 8.41 -3.28
N SER A 182 -18.60 7.12 -3.53
CA SER A 182 -17.73 6.28 -2.70
C SER A 182 -16.29 6.80 -2.66
N VAL A 183 -15.71 7.13 -3.82
CA VAL A 183 -14.36 7.70 -3.93
C VAL A 183 -14.26 9.09 -3.29
N ARG A 184 -15.27 9.96 -3.45
CA ARG A 184 -15.27 11.28 -2.81
C ARG A 184 -15.32 11.15 -1.27
N LEU A 185 -16.10 10.21 -0.73
CA LEU A 185 -16.14 9.90 0.71
C LEU A 185 -14.81 9.33 1.22
N LEU A 186 -14.19 8.40 0.48
CA LEU A 186 -12.84 7.90 0.80
C LEU A 186 -11.82 9.04 0.86
N SER A 187 -11.87 10.00 -0.07
CA SER A 187 -10.96 11.16 -0.06
C SER A 187 -11.18 12.15 1.11
N ARG A 188 -12.32 12.05 1.83
CA ARG A 188 -12.58 12.78 3.07
C ARG A 188 -12.26 11.97 4.34
N GLY A 189 -11.84 10.70 4.20
CA GLY A 189 -11.67 9.78 5.32
C GLY A 189 -12.97 9.17 5.86
N GLU A 190 -14.12 9.41 5.21
CA GLU A 190 -15.46 8.97 5.63
C GLU A 190 -15.71 7.49 5.26
N ARG A 191 -14.85 6.58 5.76
CA ARG A 191 -14.81 5.16 5.34
C ARG A 191 -16.15 4.42 5.50
N GLU A 192 -16.87 4.62 6.60
CA GLU A 192 -18.17 3.97 6.83
C GLU A 192 -19.26 4.42 5.84
N LEU A 193 -19.27 5.71 5.49
CA LEU A 193 -20.21 6.23 4.49
C LEU A 193 -19.80 5.80 3.07
N ALA A 194 -18.50 5.68 2.80
CA ALA A 194 -18.00 5.10 1.56
C ALA A 194 -18.38 3.61 1.43
N LEU A 195 -18.29 2.84 2.52
CA LEU A 195 -18.73 1.44 2.58
C LEU A 195 -20.20 1.30 2.19
N GLN A 196 -21.08 2.11 2.78
CA GLN A 196 -22.51 2.12 2.46
C GLN A 196 -22.78 2.50 1.00
N ALA A 197 -22.08 3.50 0.46
CA ALA A 197 -22.23 3.89 -0.95
C ALA A 197 -21.76 2.77 -1.90
N ALA A 198 -20.62 2.14 -1.60
CA ALA A 198 -19.98 1.12 -2.42
C ALA A 198 -20.78 -0.20 -2.51
N GLN A 199 -21.66 -0.49 -1.54
CA GLN A 199 -22.59 -1.64 -1.60
C GLN A 199 -23.44 -1.60 -2.86
N THR A 200 -23.86 -0.41 -3.31
CA THR A 200 -24.71 -0.20 -4.51
C THR A 200 -23.93 -0.26 -5.83
N VAL A 201 -22.60 -0.24 -5.79
CA VAL A 201 -21.75 -0.23 -6.98
C VAL A 201 -21.57 -1.66 -7.49
N ALA A 202 -22.04 -1.92 -8.71
CA ALA A 202 -21.87 -3.18 -9.42
C ALA A 202 -20.72 -3.05 -10.46
N PRO A 203 -19.50 -3.57 -10.19
CA PRO A 203 -18.35 -3.35 -11.07
C PRO A 203 -18.55 -3.84 -12.51
N ALA A 204 -19.28 -4.95 -12.69
CA ALA A 204 -19.59 -5.52 -14.00
C ALA A 204 -20.54 -4.67 -14.87
N SER A 205 -21.15 -3.62 -14.31
CA SER A 205 -21.95 -2.65 -15.08
C SER A 205 -21.15 -1.45 -15.58
N LEU A 206 -19.91 -1.27 -15.11
CA LEU A 206 -19.00 -0.21 -15.54
C LEU A 206 -18.19 -0.65 -16.75
N HIS A 207 -17.71 0.32 -17.54
CA HIS A 207 -16.70 0.07 -18.57
C HIS A 207 -15.40 -0.50 -17.96
N ALA A 208 -14.60 -1.20 -18.77
CA ALA A 208 -13.52 -2.07 -18.32
C ALA A 208 -12.48 -1.39 -17.38
N GLU A 209 -12.18 -0.10 -17.58
CA GLU A 209 -11.21 0.60 -16.74
C GLU A 209 -11.75 0.89 -15.33
N LEU A 210 -12.91 1.56 -15.21
CA LEU A 210 -13.53 1.78 -13.89
C LEU A 210 -14.04 0.50 -13.24
N ALA A 211 -14.37 -0.55 -14.01
CA ALA A 211 -14.76 -1.84 -13.45
C ALA A 211 -13.67 -2.42 -12.53
N ALA A 212 -12.41 -2.40 -12.97
CA ALA A 212 -11.29 -2.86 -12.16
C ALA A 212 -11.07 -1.99 -10.90
N TRP A 213 -11.20 -0.66 -11.04
CA TRP A 213 -11.07 0.27 -9.92
C TRP A 213 -12.22 0.18 -8.90
N ALA A 214 -13.46 -0.02 -9.36
CA ALA A 214 -14.61 -0.27 -8.49
C ALA A 214 -14.51 -1.62 -7.77
N GLN A 215 -13.97 -2.65 -8.43
CA GLN A 215 -13.71 -3.95 -7.81
C GLN A 215 -12.59 -3.85 -6.75
N LEU A 216 -11.52 -3.08 -7.01
CA LEU A 216 -10.47 -2.78 -6.02
C LEU A 216 -11.03 -1.98 -4.84
N MET A 217 -11.83 -0.96 -5.08
CA MET A 217 -12.47 -0.14 -4.05
C MET A 217 -13.34 -0.98 -3.12
N ARG A 218 -14.16 -1.90 -3.67
CA ARG A 218 -14.97 -2.81 -2.86
C ARG A 218 -14.14 -3.79 -2.03
N LEU A 219 -12.98 -4.23 -2.55
CA LEU A 219 -12.05 -5.10 -1.82
C LEU A 219 -11.33 -4.37 -0.67
N GLU A 220 -10.80 -3.16 -0.90
CA GLU A 220 -10.18 -2.34 0.15
C GLU A 220 -11.20 -1.88 1.22
N LEU A 221 -12.49 -1.85 0.88
CA LEU A 221 -13.61 -1.64 1.81
C LEU A 221 -14.07 -2.92 2.53
N GLY A 222 -13.66 -4.11 2.08
CA GLY A 222 -14.08 -5.40 2.68
C GLY A 222 -15.48 -5.88 2.27
N LEU A 223 -16.05 -5.35 1.18
CA LEU A 223 -17.35 -5.77 0.65
C LEU A 223 -17.30 -7.04 -0.19
N ASP A 224 -16.13 -7.35 -0.74
CA ASP A 224 -15.89 -8.51 -1.59
C ASP A 224 -14.80 -9.40 -0.97
N PRO A 225 -14.82 -10.73 -1.23
CA PRO A 225 -13.86 -11.67 -0.63
C PRO A 225 -12.44 -11.45 -1.18
N ALA A 226 -11.44 -11.53 -0.30
CA ALA A 226 -10.05 -11.18 -0.57
C ALA A 226 -9.42 -12.01 -1.72
N GLU A 227 -9.91 -13.23 -1.97
CA GLU A 227 -9.48 -14.06 -3.11
C GLU A 227 -9.63 -13.35 -4.46
N ARG A 228 -10.54 -12.37 -4.59
CA ARG A 228 -10.70 -11.58 -5.82
C ARG A 228 -9.54 -10.63 -6.12
N TYR A 229 -8.63 -10.33 -5.18
CA TYR A 229 -7.39 -9.62 -5.52
C TYR A 229 -6.58 -10.36 -6.60
N LEU A 230 -6.64 -11.70 -6.63
CA LEU A 230 -5.95 -12.51 -7.64
C LEU A 230 -6.47 -12.27 -9.07
N ALA A 231 -7.73 -11.87 -9.23
CA ALA A 231 -8.31 -11.55 -10.54
C ALA A 231 -7.92 -10.14 -11.04
N LEU A 232 -7.32 -9.31 -10.18
CA LEU A 232 -6.94 -7.93 -10.47
C LEU A 232 -5.44 -7.76 -10.77
N VAL A 233 -4.60 -8.77 -10.49
CA VAL A 233 -3.13 -8.73 -10.65
C VAL A 233 -2.72 -8.22 -12.03
N ASP A 234 -3.26 -8.83 -13.09
CA ASP A 234 -2.92 -8.50 -14.47
C ASP A 234 -3.77 -7.36 -15.07
N ALA A 235 -4.68 -6.75 -14.30
CA ALA A 235 -5.60 -5.73 -14.82
C ALA A 235 -4.80 -4.49 -15.32
N PRO A 236 -4.94 -4.09 -16.59
CA PRO A 236 -4.14 -3.00 -17.16
C PRO A 236 -4.52 -1.64 -16.55
N ALA A 237 -5.81 -1.43 -16.26
CA ALA A 237 -6.30 -0.20 -15.63
C ALA A 237 -5.72 0.05 -14.22
N LEU A 238 -5.25 -0.99 -13.54
CA LEU A 238 -4.66 -0.93 -12.20
C LEU A 238 -3.13 -0.81 -12.22
N ALA A 239 -2.49 -0.66 -13.39
CA ALA A 239 -1.04 -0.46 -13.49
C ALA A 239 -0.47 0.62 -12.53
N PRO A 240 -1.14 1.78 -12.29
CA PRO A 240 -0.64 2.78 -11.33
C PRO A 240 -0.60 2.32 -9.86
N VAL A 241 -1.31 1.25 -9.50
CA VAL A 241 -1.42 0.71 -8.13
C VAL A 241 -1.13 -0.79 -8.08
N ARG A 242 -0.45 -1.34 -9.10
CA ARG A 242 -0.21 -2.78 -9.25
C ARG A 242 0.53 -3.38 -8.06
N LEU A 243 1.50 -2.66 -7.50
CA LEU A 243 2.22 -3.04 -6.29
C LEU A 243 1.29 -3.35 -5.11
N LEU A 244 0.24 -2.54 -4.90
CA LEU A 244 -0.77 -2.76 -3.87
C LEU A 244 -1.57 -4.04 -4.15
N VAL A 245 -2.04 -4.22 -5.39
CA VAL A 245 -2.81 -5.41 -5.78
C VAL A 245 -1.99 -6.69 -5.57
N HIS A 246 -0.70 -6.67 -5.91
CA HIS A 246 0.22 -7.79 -5.67
C HIS A 246 0.42 -8.07 -4.17
N GLU A 247 0.59 -7.04 -3.34
CA GLU A 247 0.71 -7.20 -1.88
C GLU A 247 -0.56 -7.84 -1.30
N ARG A 248 -1.75 -7.28 -1.57
CA ARG A 248 -3.03 -7.80 -1.06
C ARG A 248 -3.32 -9.23 -1.54
N ALA A 249 -3.00 -9.54 -2.79
CA ALA A 249 -3.09 -10.90 -3.32
C ALA A 249 -2.07 -11.84 -2.64
N ALA A 250 -0.84 -11.41 -2.39
CA ALA A 250 0.16 -12.19 -1.67
C ALA A 250 -0.23 -12.41 -0.20
N ALA A 251 -0.83 -11.42 0.48
CA ALA A 251 -1.39 -11.53 1.81
C ALA A 251 -2.50 -12.59 1.88
N THR A 252 -3.40 -12.58 0.90
CA THR A 252 -4.48 -13.57 0.75
C THR A 252 -3.92 -14.98 0.54
N LEU A 253 -2.91 -15.13 -0.33
CA LEU A 253 -2.24 -16.42 -0.54
C LEU A 253 -1.50 -16.92 0.70
N ALA A 254 -0.89 -16.02 1.49
CA ALA A 254 -0.21 -16.36 2.74
C ALA A 254 -1.20 -16.87 3.79
N ALA A 255 -2.32 -16.17 3.98
CA ALA A 255 -3.39 -16.58 4.90
C ALA A 255 -3.99 -17.95 4.52
N GLY A 256 -4.11 -18.23 3.22
CA GLY A 256 -4.54 -19.53 2.69
C GLY A 256 -3.46 -20.61 2.61
N GLY A 257 -2.24 -20.38 3.08
CA GLY A 257 -1.12 -21.34 3.02
C GLY A 257 -0.64 -21.71 1.61
N LYS A 258 -0.94 -20.88 0.60
CA LYS A 258 -0.64 -21.15 -0.83
C LYS A 258 0.75 -20.64 -1.21
N TRP A 259 1.78 -21.24 -0.63
CA TRP A 259 3.18 -20.76 -0.72
C TRP A 259 3.77 -20.74 -2.13
N LEU A 260 3.49 -21.74 -2.97
CA LEU A 260 4.04 -21.80 -4.34
C LEU A 260 3.46 -20.71 -5.28
N PRO A 261 2.13 -20.47 -5.32
CA PRO A 261 1.56 -19.30 -5.99
C PRO A 261 2.11 -17.97 -5.45
N LEU A 262 2.26 -17.85 -4.12
CA LEU A 262 2.78 -16.64 -3.48
C LEU A 262 4.20 -16.30 -3.96
N LEU A 263 5.11 -17.29 -4.03
CA LEU A 263 6.47 -17.06 -4.51
C LEU A 263 6.53 -16.51 -5.94
N ARG A 264 5.61 -16.95 -6.83
CA ARG A 264 5.54 -16.45 -8.21
C ARG A 264 5.05 -15.00 -8.24
N LEU A 265 3.96 -14.71 -7.54
CA LEU A 265 3.35 -13.39 -7.47
C LEU A 265 4.28 -12.35 -6.81
N ALA A 266 4.94 -12.72 -5.71
CA ALA A 266 5.86 -11.83 -4.99
C ALA A 266 7.20 -11.65 -5.72
N ALA A 267 7.59 -12.57 -6.61
CA ALA A 267 8.69 -12.33 -7.54
C ALA A 267 8.29 -11.28 -8.59
N GLN A 268 7.12 -11.45 -9.23
CA GLN A 268 6.60 -10.48 -10.21
C GLN A 268 6.40 -9.08 -9.60
N GLY A 269 5.81 -8.98 -8.40
CA GLY A 269 5.55 -7.71 -7.73
C GLY A 269 6.77 -7.00 -7.15
N GLY A 270 7.89 -7.70 -6.95
CA GLY A 270 9.14 -7.10 -6.46
C GLY A 270 9.82 -6.21 -7.50
N ASP A 271 9.69 -6.56 -8.78
CA ASP A 271 10.31 -5.86 -9.91
C ASP A 271 9.43 -4.70 -10.45
N GLU A 272 8.21 -4.51 -9.91
CA GLU A 272 7.27 -3.48 -10.35
C GLU A 272 7.71 -2.07 -9.89
N PRO A 273 7.94 -1.12 -10.81
CA PRO A 273 8.44 0.21 -10.46
C PRO A 273 7.36 1.12 -9.86
N ALA A 274 6.09 0.91 -10.22
CA ALA A 274 5.02 1.90 -10.05
C ALA A 274 4.09 1.64 -8.85
N PHE A 275 4.06 2.63 -7.94
CA PHE A 275 2.91 2.93 -7.10
C PHE A 275 2.69 4.44 -7.14
N ALA A 276 1.51 4.89 -7.56
CA ALA A 276 1.19 6.29 -7.79
C ALA A 276 0.83 7.08 -6.50
N GLY A 277 0.85 6.41 -5.33
CA GLY A 277 0.73 7.06 -4.02
C GLY A 277 2.09 7.56 -3.51
N SER A 278 2.26 7.57 -2.18
CA SER A 278 3.50 8.08 -1.56
C SER A 278 4.69 7.12 -1.81
N PRO A 279 5.95 7.63 -1.83
CA PRO A 279 7.12 6.75 -1.88
C PRO A 279 7.31 5.92 -0.60
N GLU A 280 6.76 6.37 0.53
CA GLU A 280 6.79 5.67 1.82
C GLU A 280 5.85 4.46 1.80
N ASP A 281 4.61 4.65 1.32
CA ASP A 281 3.63 3.59 1.06
C ASP A 281 4.23 2.53 0.10
N ALA A 282 4.89 3.00 -0.97
CA ALA A 282 5.54 2.14 -1.96
C ALA A 282 6.74 1.35 -1.39
N ALA A 283 7.44 1.88 -0.39
CA ALA A 283 8.48 1.16 0.32
C ALA A 283 7.87 0.10 1.26
N GLN A 284 6.84 0.48 2.03
CA GLN A 284 6.17 -0.42 2.97
C GLN A 284 5.52 -1.63 2.28
N LEU A 285 4.89 -1.43 1.11
CA LEU A 285 4.34 -2.51 0.29
C LEU A 285 5.43 -3.48 -0.21
N ARG A 286 6.61 -2.97 -0.60
CA ARG A 286 7.75 -3.80 -1.03
C ARG A 286 8.35 -4.59 0.13
N GLU A 287 8.54 -3.96 1.29
CA GLU A 287 9.03 -4.65 2.49
C GLU A 287 8.10 -5.78 2.93
N ASP A 288 6.78 -5.58 2.87
CA ASP A 288 5.80 -6.61 3.22
C ASP A 288 5.77 -7.76 2.18
N LEU A 289 5.84 -7.45 0.88
CA LEU A 289 6.03 -8.45 -0.18
C LEU A 289 7.30 -9.28 0.00
N LEU A 290 8.42 -8.64 0.37
CA LEU A 290 9.69 -9.32 0.70
C LEU A 290 9.55 -10.22 1.93
N LEU A 291 8.86 -9.77 2.99
CA LEU A 291 8.57 -10.59 4.16
C LEU A 291 7.72 -11.82 3.80
N ARG A 292 6.64 -11.64 3.04
CA ARG A 292 5.78 -12.75 2.59
C ARG A 292 6.55 -13.74 1.72
N ARG A 293 7.42 -13.27 0.83
CA ARG A 293 8.30 -14.12 0.02
C ARG A 293 9.30 -14.90 0.89
N ALA A 294 9.86 -14.28 1.93
CA ALA A 294 10.73 -14.95 2.90
C ALA A 294 9.97 -16.04 3.69
N LEU A 295 8.77 -15.74 4.19
CA LEU A 295 7.89 -16.69 4.88
C LEU A 295 7.55 -17.90 3.98
N ALA A 296 7.27 -17.66 2.70
CA ALA A 296 6.97 -18.73 1.75
C ALA A 296 8.19 -19.63 1.47
N TYR A 297 9.42 -19.08 1.39
CA TYR A 297 10.63 -19.91 1.31
C TYR A 297 10.87 -20.72 2.59
N GLU A 298 10.59 -20.16 3.78
CA GLU A 298 10.67 -20.90 5.05
C GLU A 298 9.66 -22.06 5.08
N ALA A 299 8.39 -21.79 4.78
CA ALA A 299 7.31 -22.77 4.79
C ALA A 299 7.52 -23.92 3.79
N LEU A 300 8.19 -23.64 2.66
CA LEU A 300 8.59 -24.65 1.67
C LEU A 300 9.94 -25.33 1.98
N GLY A 301 10.61 -24.94 3.07
CA GLY A 301 11.90 -25.51 3.49
C GLY A 301 13.09 -25.13 2.61
N ASN A 302 12.95 -24.16 1.70
CA ASN A 302 14.01 -23.73 0.78
C ASN A 302 14.97 -22.73 1.47
N ARG A 303 15.86 -23.29 2.30
CA ARG A 303 16.78 -22.52 3.16
C ARG A 303 17.78 -21.67 2.38
N GLU A 304 18.27 -22.15 1.24
CA GLU A 304 19.26 -21.44 0.43
C GLU A 304 18.65 -20.19 -0.23
N ALA A 305 17.46 -20.33 -0.84
CA ALA A 305 16.75 -19.18 -1.41
C ALA A 305 16.32 -18.16 -0.34
N LEU A 306 15.91 -18.63 0.83
CA LEU A 306 15.63 -17.78 1.99
C LEU A 306 16.87 -16.98 2.42
N ARG A 307 18.02 -17.64 2.59
CA ARG A 307 19.28 -16.98 2.99
C ARG A 307 19.73 -15.95 1.95
N SER A 308 19.71 -16.29 0.67
CA SER A 308 20.03 -15.36 -0.44
C SER A 308 19.10 -14.15 -0.52
N LEU A 309 17.81 -14.32 -0.22
CA LEU A 309 16.85 -13.22 -0.15
C LEU A 309 17.14 -12.31 1.05
N LEU A 310 17.33 -12.88 2.24
CA LEU A 310 17.58 -12.11 3.46
C LEU A 310 18.90 -11.33 3.40
N GLN A 311 19.94 -11.91 2.82
CA GLN A 311 21.22 -11.21 2.59
C GLN A 311 21.02 -9.99 1.67
N ARG A 312 20.33 -10.12 0.53
CA ARG A 312 20.06 -8.98 -0.36
C ARG A 312 19.22 -7.90 0.32
N ALA A 313 18.09 -8.29 0.91
CA ALA A 313 17.17 -7.36 1.56
C ALA A 313 17.82 -6.58 2.72
N LEU A 314 18.66 -7.23 3.53
CA LEU A 314 19.21 -6.63 4.75
C LEU A 314 20.61 -5.99 4.57
N ILE A 315 21.38 -6.41 3.57
CA ILE A 315 22.76 -5.91 3.33
C ILE A 315 22.82 -4.98 2.12
N THR A 316 22.12 -5.30 1.03
CA THR A 316 22.20 -4.57 -0.24
C THR A 316 21.12 -3.50 -0.38
N GLU A 317 19.88 -3.83 0.00
CA GLU A 317 18.69 -3.00 -0.22
C GLU A 317 18.23 -2.24 1.04
N ALA A 318 18.77 -2.57 2.22
CA ALA A 318 18.40 -1.90 3.45
C ALA A 318 18.68 -0.39 3.36
N PRO A 319 17.71 0.48 3.75
CA PRO A 319 17.92 1.92 3.72
C PRO A 319 19.09 2.28 4.62
N LYS A 320 20.17 2.79 4.02
CA LYS A 320 21.26 3.41 4.80
C LYS A 320 20.63 4.46 5.70
N PRO A 321 20.83 4.41 7.03
CA PRO A 321 20.34 5.46 7.91
C PRO A 321 20.89 6.79 7.39
N ALA A 322 20.00 7.74 7.12
CA ALA A 322 20.40 9.06 6.66
C ALA A 322 21.47 9.64 7.61
N PRO A 323 22.55 10.25 7.10
CA PRO A 323 23.61 10.78 7.95
C PRO A 323 22.99 11.81 8.90
N SER A 324 22.98 11.48 10.20
CA SER A 324 22.27 12.25 11.21
C SER A 324 22.85 13.66 11.32
N SER A 325 22.16 14.64 10.76
CA SER A 325 22.49 16.04 10.97
C SER A 325 22.18 16.43 12.42
N ALA A 326 23.24 16.63 13.20
CA ALA A 326 23.28 17.34 14.48
C ALA A 326 22.29 16.90 15.60
N ALA A 327 22.90 16.34 16.67
CA ALA A 327 22.51 16.52 18.07
C ALA A 327 21.05 16.27 18.52
N GLY A 328 20.87 15.24 19.37
CA GLY A 328 19.96 15.39 20.52
C GLY A 328 18.58 14.74 20.46
N SER A 329 18.33 13.78 19.57
CA SER A 329 17.19 12.86 19.73
C SER A 329 17.46 11.52 19.06
N SER A 330 17.82 10.50 19.83
CA SER A 330 17.99 9.12 19.33
C SER A 330 16.66 8.35 19.32
N ALA A 331 15.57 9.01 18.92
CA ALA A 331 14.34 8.36 18.51
C ALA A 331 14.48 7.99 17.02
N SER A 332 15.15 6.86 16.76
CA SER A 332 15.07 6.20 15.45
C SER A 332 13.60 6.08 15.07
N ALA A 333 13.21 6.44 13.84
CA ALA A 333 11.86 6.16 13.35
C ALA A 333 11.54 4.67 13.60
N PRO A 334 10.35 4.34 14.13
CA PRO A 334 10.02 2.96 14.46
C PRO A 334 10.18 2.09 13.21
N ALA A 335 11.01 1.05 13.32
CA ALA A 335 11.23 0.13 12.21
C ALA A 335 9.91 -0.49 11.75
N SER A 336 9.73 -0.67 10.45
CA SER A 336 8.50 -1.24 9.93
C SER A 336 8.29 -2.66 10.50
N PRO A 337 7.03 -3.08 10.73
CA PRO A 337 6.76 -4.43 11.22
C PRO A 337 7.25 -5.50 10.24
N ALA A 338 7.28 -5.19 8.94
CA ALA A 338 7.84 -6.06 7.92
C ALA A 338 9.36 -6.26 8.08
N LEU A 339 10.11 -5.18 8.32
CA LEU A 339 11.56 -5.21 8.53
C LEU A 339 11.94 -5.95 9.83
N GLU A 340 11.19 -5.75 10.93
CA GLU A 340 11.39 -6.55 12.14
C GLU A 340 11.03 -8.03 11.94
N GLY A 341 9.99 -8.33 11.15
CA GLY A 341 9.67 -9.69 10.70
C GLY A 341 10.83 -10.34 9.95
N LEU A 342 11.44 -9.63 9.00
CA LEU A 342 12.62 -10.07 8.24
C LEU A 342 13.84 -10.27 9.14
N ARG A 343 14.11 -9.36 10.08
CA ARG A 343 15.18 -9.49 11.09
C ARG A 343 15.00 -10.73 11.95
N GLY A 344 13.77 -11.01 12.38
CA GLY A 344 13.42 -12.22 13.10
C GLY A 344 13.64 -13.48 12.27
N LEU A 345 13.24 -13.49 10.99
CA LEU A 345 13.45 -14.63 10.08
C LEU A 345 14.94 -14.92 9.87
N ALA A 346 15.76 -13.88 9.72
CA ALA A 346 17.20 -14.04 9.62
C ALA A 346 17.80 -14.67 10.90
N LEU A 347 17.38 -14.26 12.10
CA LEU A 347 17.83 -14.92 13.34
C LEU A 347 17.41 -16.40 13.42
N GLU A 348 16.24 -16.77 12.89
CA GLU A 348 15.78 -18.17 12.83
C GLU A 348 16.48 -19.00 11.74
N ALA A 349 16.81 -18.40 10.60
CA ALA A 349 17.63 -19.02 9.56
C ALA A 349 19.06 -19.28 10.09
N LEU A 350 19.68 -18.26 10.69
CA LEU A 350 21.02 -18.34 11.31
C LEU A 350 21.08 -19.37 12.43
N ALA A 351 20.03 -19.48 13.25
CA ALA A 351 19.99 -20.49 14.33
C ALA A 351 20.01 -21.94 13.79
N ARG A 352 19.66 -22.14 12.52
CA ARG A 352 19.62 -23.44 11.82
C ARG A 352 20.85 -23.71 10.94
N SER A 353 21.78 -22.74 10.79
CA SER A 353 23.01 -22.86 10.00
C SER A 353 24.26 -22.98 10.89
N SER A 354 25.41 -23.23 10.27
CA SER A 354 26.73 -22.99 10.87
C SER A 354 27.17 -21.56 10.55
N LEU A 355 27.79 -20.87 11.52
CA LEU A 355 28.25 -19.49 11.38
C LEU A 355 29.51 -19.40 10.51
N ASP A 356 29.29 -19.16 9.23
CA ASP A 356 30.32 -18.73 8.28
C ASP A 356 30.47 -17.18 8.23
N ALA A 357 31.33 -16.69 7.35
CA ALA A 357 31.61 -15.26 7.22
C ALA A 357 30.40 -14.44 6.73
N ASP A 358 29.55 -15.01 5.87
CA ASP A 358 28.37 -14.32 5.34
C ASP A 358 27.23 -14.30 6.36
N ASP A 359 27.13 -15.35 7.18
CA ASP A 359 26.20 -15.40 8.33
C ASP A 359 26.58 -14.39 9.41
N LEU A 360 27.88 -14.15 9.65
CA LEU A 360 28.36 -13.06 10.49
C LEU A 360 28.08 -11.67 9.89
N ALA A 361 28.19 -11.51 8.57
CA ALA A 361 27.83 -10.28 7.87
C ALA A 361 26.32 -10.00 7.97
N LEU A 362 25.48 -11.02 7.76
CA LEU A 362 24.04 -10.93 7.94
C LEU A 362 23.67 -10.55 9.39
N LEU A 363 24.27 -11.20 10.40
CA LEU A 363 24.08 -10.90 11.82
C LEU A 363 24.46 -9.45 12.19
N ALA A 364 25.48 -8.89 11.53
CA ALA A 364 25.86 -7.49 11.68
C ALA A 364 24.78 -6.54 11.10
N ALA A 365 24.22 -6.86 9.93
CA ALA A 365 23.19 -6.07 9.25
C ALA A 365 21.82 -6.01 9.97
N LEU A 366 21.55 -6.94 10.89
CA LEU A 366 20.27 -6.99 11.63
C LEU A 366 19.96 -5.80 12.55
N GLY A 367 20.89 -4.86 12.75
CA GLY A 367 20.65 -3.66 13.55
C GLY A 367 21.92 -3.02 14.10
N PRO A 368 21.80 -1.99 14.96
CA PRO A 368 22.95 -1.23 15.43
C PRO A 368 23.97 -2.11 16.17
N THR A 369 25.24 -1.73 16.08
CA THR A 369 26.39 -2.46 16.65
C THR A 369 26.27 -2.62 18.18
N SER A 370 25.67 -1.65 18.87
CA SER A 370 25.39 -1.70 20.30
C SER A 370 24.56 -2.91 20.73
N ALA A 371 23.65 -3.38 19.86
CA ALA A 371 22.82 -4.56 20.11
C ALA A 371 23.43 -5.89 19.61
N ARG A 372 24.66 -5.89 19.06
CA ARG A 372 25.33 -7.10 18.53
C ARG A 372 25.46 -8.20 19.60
N LEU A 373 25.80 -7.84 20.84
CA LEU A 373 25.90 -8.80 21.95
C LEU A 373 24.56 -9.50 22.19
N GLN A 374 23.46 -8.74 22.33
CA GLN A 374 22.13 -9.31 22.54
C GLN A 374 21.70 -10.19 21.36
N ARG A 375 22.04 -9.83 20.12
CA ARG A 375 21.77 -10.68 18.95
C ARG A 375 22.56 -11.98 18.96
N LEU A 376 23.85 -11.96 19.33
CA LEU A 376 24.66 -13.18 19.51
C LEU A 376 24.11 -14.09 20.61
N VAL A 377 23.76 -13.52 21.77
CA VAL A 377 23.14 -14.24 22.90
C VAL A 377 21.84 -14.92 22.46
N THR A 378 20.93 -14.18 21.82
CA THR A 378 19.67 -14.72 21.26
C THR A 378 19.92 -15.80 20.21
N LEU A 379 20.90 -15.62 19.33
CA LEU A 379 21.25 -16.58 18.28
C LEU A 379 21.75 -17.90 18.87
N GLY A 380 22.68 -17.85 19.83
CA GLY A 380 23.19 -19.04 20.52
C GLY A 380 22.10 -19.79 21.26
N GLY A 381 21.19 -19.05 21.91
CA GLY A 381 20.03 -19.64 22.55
C GLY A 381 19.08 -20.31 21.56
N ARG A 382 18.73 -19.65 20.44
CA ARG A 382 17.89 -20.24 19.39
C ARG A 382 18.54 -21.47 18.75
N ALA A 383 19.86 -21.45 18.52
CA ALA A 383 20.60 -22.61 18.00
C ALA A 383 20.51 -23.81 18.96
N LEU A 384 20.71 -23.59 20.26
CA LEU A 384 20.59 -24.63 21.28
C LEU A 384 19.15 -25.20 21.37
N ALA A 385 18.14 -24.33 21.33
CA ALA A 385 16.71 -24.71 21.36
C ALA A 385 16.30 -25.59 20.16
N VAL A 386 16.83 -25.29 18.96
CA VAL A 386 16.59 -26.06 17.73
C VAL A 386 17.49 -27.32 17.65
N GLY A 387 18.41 -27.51 18.60
CA GLY A 387 19.32 -28.66 18.65
C GLY A 387 20.55 -28.54 17.75
N ASN A 388 20.83 -27.34 17.22
CA ASN A 388 22.02 -27.04 16.44
C ASN A 388 23.22 -26.80 17.38
N ALA A 389 23.74 -27.88 17.95
CA ALA A 389 24.88 -27.83 18.87
C ALA A 389 26.11 -27.15 18.23
N ARG A 390 26.40 -27.43 16.95
CA ARG A 390 27.53 -26.81 16.24
C ARG A 390 27.39 -25.29 16.14
N GLY A 391 26.23 -24.79 15.72
CA GLY A 391 25.97 -23.34 15.68
C GLY A 391 26.06 -22.69 17.07
N ALA A 392 25.58 -23.35 18.11
CA ALA A 392 25.72 -22.88 19.49
C ALA A 392 27.20 -22.84 19.96
N GLU A 393 28.03 -23.81 19.57
CA GLU A 393 29.48 -23.78 19.82
C GLU A 393 30.18 -22.64 19.09
N GLU A 394 29.83 -22.40 17.82
CA GLU A 394 30.37 -21.32 17.01
C GLU A 394 29.98 -19.94 17.58
N VAL A 395 28.73 -19.75 18.04
CA VAL A 395 28.31 -18.56 18.81
C VAL A 395 29.10 -18.41 20.11
N ALA A 396 29.25 -19.49 20.88
CA ALA A 396 29.98 -19.45 22.14
C ALA A 396 31.44 -19.03 21.94
N ALA A 397 32.10 -19.54 20.89
CA ALA A 397 33.44 -19.12 20.51
C ALA A 397 33.51 -17.63 20.13
N GLU A 398 32.52 -17.11 19.38
CA GLU A 398 32.47 -15.70 18.99
C GLU A 398 32.17 -14.75 20.18
N LEU A 399 31.37 -15.19 21.15
CA LEU A 399 31.17 -14.50 22.42
C LEU A 399 32.45 -14.44 23.27
N LEU A 400 33.21 -15.55 23.33
CA LEU A 400 34.47 -15.62 24.07
C LEU A 400 35.62 -14.82 23.44
N ARG A 401 35.56 -14.51 22.14
CA ARG A 401 36.51 -13.61 21.46
C ARG A 401 36.29 -12.13 21.81
N GLN A 402 35.13 -11.75 22.33
CA GLN A 402 34.85 -10.36 22.72
C GLN A 402 35.73 -9.97 23.91
N LYS A 403 36.10 -8.68 24.00
CA LYS A 403 36.84 -8.14 25.16
C LYS A 403 35.95 -7.82 26.36
N ASP A 404 34.64 -7.85 26.19
CA ASP A 404 33.67 -7.54 27.25
C ASP A 404 33.44 -8.74 28.17
N ALA A 405 33.47 -8.50 29.48
CA ALA A 405 33.28 -9.53 30.50
C ALA A 405 31.85 -10.10 30.48
N LEU A 406 30.82 -9.31 30.16
CA LEU A 406 29.46 -9.85 30.05
C LEU A 406 29.34 -10.76 28.81
N ALA A 407 29.91 -10.37 27.67
CA ALA A 407 30.00 -11.23 26.50
C ALA A 407 30.71 -12.56 26.77
N GLN A 408 31.87 -12.53 27.43
CA GLN A 408 32.60 -13.75 27.78
C GLN A 408 31.83 -14.63 28.77
N ALA A 409 31.18 -14.04 29.79
CA ALA A 409 30.33 -14.76 30.73
C ALA A 409 29.15 -15.46 30.02
N ARG A 410 28.51 -14.78 29.07
CA ARG A 410 27.45 -15.37 28.21
C ARG A 410 27.99 -16.52 27.36
N GLY A 411 29.22 -16.42 26.86
CA GLY A 411 29.92 -17.49 26.15
C GLY A 411 30.13 -18.73 27.02
N PHE A 412 30.63 -18.57 28.25
CA PHE A 412 30.79 -19.68 29.18
C PHE A 412 29.46 -20.30 29.63
N ALA A 413 28.40 -19.50 29.82
CA ALA A 413 27.06 -20.00 30.12
C ALA A 413 26.51 -20.87 28.98
N LEU A 414 26.62 -20.41 27.73
CA LEU A 414 26.21 -21.19 26.55
C LEU A 414 27.00 -22.51 26.42
N GLN A 415 28.29 -22.52 26.74
CA GLN A 415 29.07 -23.76 26.80
C GLN A 415 28.62 -24.71 27.92
N ALA A 416 28.26 -24.18 29.10
CA ALA A 416 27.76 -24.99 30.20
C ALA A 416 26.42 -25.66 29.84
N GLU A 417 25.49 -24.93 29.23
CA GLU A 417 24.21 -25.46 28.77
C GLU A 417 24.37 -26.50 27.64
N LEU A 418 25.26 -26.23 26.69
CA LEU A 418 25.60 -27.18 25.64
C LEU A 418 26.23 -28.47 26.21
N SER A 419 27.06 -28.34 27.25
CA SER A 419 27.63 -29.49 27.98
C SER A 419 26.54 -30.30 28.70
N LEU A 420 25.51 -29.66 29.25
CA LEU A 420 24.33 -30.34 29.82
C LEU A 420 23.49 -31.05 28.73
N GLN A 421 23.36 -30.45 27.54
CA GLN A 421 22.63 -31.05 26.41
C GLN A 421 23.36 -32.27 25.83
N GLN A 422 24.70 -32.23 25.79
CA GLN A 422 25.61 -33.26 25.30
C GLN A 422 26.03 -34.30 26.36
N GLU A 423 25.72 -34.07 27.64
CA GLU A 423 26.07 -34.94 28.77
C GLU A 423 27.59 -35.00 29.06
N ASP A 424 28.32 -33.92 28.74
CA ASP A 424 29.78 -33.76 28.93
C ASP A 424 30.12 -33.13 30.29
N ARG A 425 30.46 -33.97 31.28
CA ARG A 425 30.83 -33.51 32.64
C ARG A 425 32.13 -32.70 32.68
N PRO A 426 33.26 -33.12 32.06
CA PRO A 426 34.49 -32.34 32.06
C PRO A 426 34.37 -30.96 31.39
N ARG A 427 33.52 -30.80 30.39
CA ARG A 427 33.26 -29.49 29.75
C ARG A 427 32.38 -28.60 30.63
N LEU A 428 31.32 -29.15 31.24
CA LEU A 428 30.50 -28.43 32.20
C LEU A 428 31.33 -27.84 33.35
N GLU A 429 32.23 -28.65 33.93
CA GLU A 429 33.15 -28.19 34.98
C GLU A 429 34.04 -27.04 34.50
N ARG A 430 34.72 -27.19 33.36
CA ARG A 430 35.59 -26.14 32.80
C ARG A 430 34.83 -24.84 32.54
N SER A 431 33.62 -24.90 32.01
CA SER A 431 32.80 -23.70 31.75
C SER A 431 32.34 -23.01 33.03
N VAL A 432 31.93 -23.75 34.08
CA VAL A 432 31.57 -23.17 35.38
C VAL A 432 32.80 -22.53 36.06
N THR A 433 33.94 -23.22 36.08
CA THR A 433 35.18 -22.68 36.66
C THR A 433 35.66 -21.44 35.90
N ALA A 434 35.59 -21.42 34.57
CA ALA A 434 35.99 -20.28 33.76
C ALA A 434 35.08 -19.05 33.96
N LEU A 435 33.77 -19.25 34.12
CA LEU A 435 32.81 -18.18 34.45
C LEU A 435 33.15 -17.49 35.78
N LEU A 436 33.51 -18.27 36.81
CA LEU A 436 33.88 -17.73 38.12
C LEU A 436 35.29 -17.13 38.12
N ALA A 437 36.24 -17.71 37.38
CA ALA A 437 37.57 -17.12 37.19
C ALA A 437 37.49 -15.75 36.49
N LEU A 438 36.59 -15.60 35.50
CA LEU A 438 36.31 -14.31 34.86
C LEU A 438 35.76 -13.28 35.85
N ARG A 439 34.85 -13.68 36.74
CA ARG A 439 34.33 -12.82 37.82
C ARG A 439 35.43 -12.30 38.76
N ALA A 440 36.46 -13.12 38.99
CA ALA A 440 37.61 -12.79 39.84
C ALA A 440 38.77 -12.11 39.09
N ALA A 441 38.65 -11.88 37.78
CA ALA A 441 39.77 -11.40 36.97
C ALA A 441 40.15 -9.92 37.28
N PRO A 442 41.45 -9.60 37.36
CA PRO A 442 41.91 -8.23 37.59
C PRO A 442 41.53 -7.34 36.40
N GLY A 443 40.62 -6.38 36.64
CA GLY A 443 40.10 -5.46 35.63
C GLY A 443 38.58 -5.48 35.45
N VAL A 444 37.87 -6.46 36.02
CA VAL A 444 36.39 -6.51 35.96
C VAL A 444 35.78 -5.60 37.02
N SER A 445 35.04 -4.57 36.57
CA SER A 445 34.41 -3.58 37.46
C SER A 445 33.30 -4.18 38.33
N PRO A 446 32.96 -3.61 39.50
CA PRO A 446 31.89 -4.11 40.36
C PRO A 446 30.52 -4.23 39.66
N ARG A 447 30.25 -3.36 38.68
CA ARG A 447 29.04 -3.45 37.83
C ARG A 447 29.08 -4.69 36.94
N GLN A 448 30.19 -4.93 36.24
CA GLN A 448 30.35 -6.14 35.43
C GLN A 448 30.33 -7.40 36.30
N GLN A 449 30.94 -7.38 37.49
CA GLN A 449 30.83 -8.49 38.45
C GLN A 449 29.37 -8.80 38.81
N ALA A 450 28.53 -7.78 39.00
CA ALA A 450 27.09 -7.96 39.24
C ALA A 450 26.34 -8.56 38.02
N GLU A 451 26.74 -8.20 36.81
CA GLU A 451 26.18 -8.74 35.56
C GLU A 451 26.65 -10.19 35.32
N VAL A 452 27.91 -10.53 35.64
CA VAL A 452 28.44 -11.91 35.63
C VAL A 452 27.78 -12.77 36.72
N ASP A 453 27.58 -12.23 37.93
CA ASP A 453 26.81 -12.88 39.00
C ASP A 453 25.40 -13.25 38.53
N ALA A 454 24.73 -12.38 37.75
CA ALA A 454 23.41 -12.67 37.19
C ALA A 454 23.44 -13.78 36.11
N VAL A 455 24.50 -13.85 35.30
CA VAL A 455 24.72 -14.97 34.37
C VAL A 455 24.98 -16.28 35.12
N ALA A 456 25.76 -16.25 36.21
CA ALA A 456 25.98 -17.41 37.07
C ALA A 456 24.68 -17.92 37.73
N MET A 457 23.77 -17.03 38.13
CA MET A 457 22.43 -17.41 38.60
C MET A 457 21.59 -18.10 37.51
N GLN A 458 21.69 -17.67 36.25
CA GLN A 458 20.99 -18.31 35.13
C GLN A 458 21.54 -19.73 34.85
N VAL A 459 22.87 -19.91 34.89
CA VAL A 459 23.49 -21.24 34.83
C VAL A 459 23.05 -22.12 36.01
N ALA A 460 22.94 -21.56 37.22
CA ALA A 460 22.42 -22.29 38.39
C ALA A 460 20.97 -22.77 38.19
N GLN A 461 20.11 -21.94 37.59
CA GLN A 461 18.75 -22.34 37.19
C GLN A 461 18.76 -23.42 36.11
N ALA A 462 19.62 -23.32 35.09
CA ALA A 462 19.76 -24.36 34.07
C ALA A 462 20.20 -25.73 34.63
N LEU A 463 21.10 -25.76 35.62
CA LEU A 463 21.50 -27.00 36.29
C LEU A 463 20.29 -27.69 36.96
N VAL A 464 19.44 -26.92 37.64
CA VAL A 464 18.23 -27.44 38.31
C VAL A 464 17.15 -27.84 37.30
N LEU A 465 17.02 -27.13 36.17
CA LEU A 465 16.10 -27.54 35.10
C LEU A 465 16.59 -28.82 34.40
N ALA A 466 17.89 -28.95 34.13
CA ALA A 466 18.49 -30.11 33.48
C ALA A 466 18.37 -31.41 34.31
N SER A 467 18.24 -31.32 35.64
CA SER A 467 18.03 -32.49 36.50
C SER A 467 16.81 -33.34 36.12
N ALA A 468 15.76 -32.71 35.56
CA ALA A 468 14.56 -33.39 35.08
C ALA A 468 14.80 -34.29 33.85
N ARG A 469 15.89 -34.05 33.10
CA ARG A 469 16.35 -34.90 31.99
C ARG A 469 17.47 -35.84 32.42
N LEU A 470 18.41 -35.35 33.23
CA LEU A 470 19.65 -36.04 33.60
C LEU A 470 19.45 -36.92 34.85
N THR A 471 18.50 -37.86 34.79
CA THR A 471 18.11 -38.73 35.92
C THR A 471 19.08 -39.86 36.23
N GLY A 472 20.20 -40.00 35.51
CA GLY A 472 21.21 -41.02 35.80
C GLY A 472 21.84 -40.81 37.19
N PRO A 473 22.05 -41.87 38.00
CA PRO A 473 22.44 -41.74 39.41
C PRO A 473 23.78 -41.02 39.65
N GLY A 474 24.65 -40.94 38.62
CA GLY A 474 25.89 -40.18 38.68
C GLY A 474 25.79 -38.69 38.37
N TRP A 475 24.60 -38.16 38.01
CA TRP A 475 24.43 -36.74 37.65
C TRP A 475 24.01 -35.86 38.82
N GLN A 476 23.12 -36.32 39.71
CA GLN A 476 22.69 -35.54 40.88
C GLN A 476 23.87 -35.01 41.74
N PRO A 477 24.89 -35.81 42.11
CA PRO A 477 26.05 -35.29 42.86
C PRO A 477 26.89 -34.29 42.06
N VAL A 478 26.96 -34.43 40.73
CA VAL A 478 27.68 -33.49 39.84
C VAL A 478 26.94 -32.15 39.78
N LEU A 479 25.62 -32.17 39.57
CA LEU A 479 24.79 -30.96 39.54
C LEU A 479 24.82 -30.24 40.90
N GLY A 480 24.71 -30.98 42.01
CA GLY A 480 24.81 -30.43 43.36
C GLY A 480 26.19 -29.81 43.66
N ALA A 481 27.27 -30.48 43.27
CA ALA A 481 28.63 -29.95 43.41
C ALA A 481 28.84 -28.65 42.60
N ARG A 482 28.32 -28.58 41.37
CA ARG A 482 28.41 -27.36 40.53
C ARG A 482 27.52 -26.23 41.04
N LEU A 483 26.33 -26.54 41.56
CA LEU A 483 25.46 -25.57 42.22
C LEU A 483 26.15 -24.94 43.44
N LYS A 484 26.86 -25.75 44.23
CA LYS A 484 27.71 -25.29 45.34
C LYS A 484 28.91 -24.46 44.89
N THR A 485 29.60 -24.88 43.82
CA THR A 485 30.70 -24.09 43.23
C THR A 485 30.22 -22.69 42.79
N LEU A 486 28.99 -22.59 42.24
CA LEU A 486 28.38 -21.32 41.87
C LEU A 486 28.00 -20.48 43.10
N GLU A 487 27.40 -21.08 44.13
CA GLU A 487 27.06 -20.40 45.39
C GLU A 487 28.29 -19.78 46.08
N GLU A 488 29.38 -20.53 46.18
CA GLU A 488 30.65 -20.09 46.77
C GLU A 488 31.37 -19.02 45.92
N GLY A 489 31.12 -19.00 44.61
CA GLY A 489 31.80 -18.13 43.65
C GLY A 489 31.11 -16.80 43.32
N VAL A 490 29.80 -16.66 43.57
CA VAL A 490 29.06 -15.40 43.35
C VAL A 490 29.10 -14.48 44.58
N HIS A 491 28.70 -13.22 44.42
CA HIS A 491 28.58 -12.33 45.57
C HIS A 491 27.55 -12.85 46.60
N SER A 492 27.97 -12.91 47.87
CA SER A 492 27.18 -13.31 49.05
C SER A 492 25.72 -12.83 49.13
N ARG A 493 25.38 -11.67 48.55
CA ARG A 493 23.99 -11.18 48.45
C ARG A 493 23.06 -12.15 47.71
N ASN A 494 23.59 -12.94 46.78
CA ASN A 494 22.87 -13.92 45.97
C ASN A 494 22.75 -15.30 46.65
N ALA A 495 23.47 -15.57 47.75
CA ALA A 495 23.49 -16.91 48.38
C ALA A 495 22.09 -17.38 48.78
N ARG A 496 21.21 -16.47 49.25
CA ARG A 496 19.81 -16.78 49.58
C ARG A 496 19.00 -17.31 48.38
N SER A 497 19.39 -16.98 47.15
CA SER A 497 18.75 -17.44 45.92
C SER A 497 19.08 -18.89 45.58
N PHE A 498 20.11 -19.50 46.20
CA PHE A 498 20.45 -20.92 46.01
C PHE A 498 19.60 -21.87 46.87
N ILE A 499 19.05 -21.40 47.99
CA ILE A 499 18.18 -22.18 48.88
C ILE A 499 17.02 -22.87 48.11
N PRO A 500 16.19 -22.14 47.32
CA PRO A 500 15.14 -22.79 46.52
C PRO A 500 15.68 -23.67 45.37
N LEU A 501 16.90 -23.40 44.88
CA LEU A 501 17.54 -24.20 43.82
C LEU A 501 18.00 -25.57 44.35
N TYR A 502 18.55 -25.63 45.57
CA TYR A 502 18.86 -26.90 46.23
C TYR A 502 17.60 -27.70 46.56
N ALA A 503 16.54 -27.06 47.06
CA ALA A 503 15.26 -27.71 47.31
C ALA A 503 14.71 -28.33 46.01
N ALA A 504 14.63 -27.57 44.92
CA ALA A 504 14.16 -28.06 43.62
C ALA A 504 15.06 -29.14 42.97
N LEU A 505 16.34 -29.25 43.38
CA LEU A 505 17.24 -30.34 42.98
C LEU A 505 17.09 -31.60 43.86
N ALA A 506 16.64 -31.44 45.11
CA ALA A 506 16.38 -32.52 46.05
C ALA A 506 14.99 -33.15 45.86
N ASP A 507 13.96 -32.33 45.60
CA ASP A 507 12.55 -32.74 45.39
C ASP A 507 12.33 -33.54 44.09
N ARG A 508 13.38 -33.73 43.29
CA ARG A 508 13.36 -34.50 42.03
C ARG A 508 14.24 -35.75 42.14
N PRO A 509 13.81 -36.79 42.89
CA PRO A 509 14.51 -38.07 42.88
C PRO A 509 14.50 -38.67 41.47
N ALA A 510 15.56 -39.41 41.14
CA ALA A 510 15.70 -40.08 39.86
C ALA A 510 14.66 -41.21 39.71
N GLU A 511 13.53 -40.95 39.04
CA GLU A 511 12.58 -42.01 38.68
C GLU A 511 13.18 -42.94 37.61
N PRO A 512 13.38 -44.24 37.91
CA PRO A 512 13.95 -45.19 36.95
C PRO A 512 12.86 -45.66 35.97
N GLY A 513 12.75 -44.99 34.82
CA GLY A 513 12.00 -45.53 33.68
C GLY A 513 11.02 -44.60 32.99
N ALA A 514 10.96 -43.31 33.33
CA ALA A 514 10.12 -42.33 32.66
C ALA A 514 10.53 -42.14 31.18
N LYS A 515 10.00 -42.98 30.27
CA LYS A 515 10.00 -42.79 28.81
C LYS A 515 9.03 -41.65 28.41
N GLY A 516 9.14 -40.51 29.08
CA GLY A 516 8.40 -39.30 28.77
C GLY A 516 8.90 -38.65 27.48
N ARG A 517 8.01 -37.93 26.79
CA ARG A 517 8.38 -37.00 25.71
C ARG A 517 9.59 -36.17 26.16
N ARG A 518 10.62 -36.07 25.31
CA ARG A 518 11.72 -35.11 25.50
C ARG A 518 11.10 -33.73 25.78
N ALA A 519 11.26 -33.23 26.99
CA ALA A 519 10.93 -31.84 27.30
C ALA A 519 11.74 -30.94 26.34
N PRO A 520 11.19 -29.78 25.92
CA PRO A 520 11.92 -28.86 25.05
C PRO A 520 13.27 -28.51 25.68
N ALA A 521 14.28 -28.28 24.84
CA ALA A 521 15.59 -27.85 25.33
C ALA A 521 15.44 -26.47 25.99
N TYR A 522 15.50 -26.45 27.33
CA TYR A 522 15.51 -25.21 28.09
C TYR A 522 16.85 -24.52 27.89
N VAL A 523 16.79 -23.27 27.46
CA VAL A 523 17.95 -22.41 27.23
C VAL A 523 17.89 -21.27 28.25
N SER A 524 18.93 -21.11 29.07
CA SER A 524 19.03 -20.05 30.09
C SER A 524 19.89 -18.87 29.64
N VAL A 525 20.41 -18.91 28.41
CA VAL A 525 21.14 -17.82 27.72
C VAL A 525 20.18 -16.66 27.38
N GLY A 526 19.67 -16.01 28.44
CA GLY A 526 18.49 -15.17 28.40
C GLY A 526 17.20 -15.98 28.30
N GLU A 527 16.08 -15.42 28.75
CA GLU A 527 14.76 -15.99 28.51
C GLU A 527 14.39 -15.81 27.02
N VAL A 528 14.92 -16.70 26.18
CA VAL A 528 14.60 -16.73 24.75
C VAL A 528 13.25 -17.42 24.62
N ALA A 529 12.18 -16.62 24.54
CA ALA A 529 10.86 -17.11 24.18
C ALA A 529 10.95 -17.87 22.84
N VAL A 530 10.76 -19.19 22.89
CA VAL A 530 10.63 -20.03 21.70
C VAL A 530 9.32 -19.61 21.05
N GLY A 531 9.42 -18.88 19.94
CA GLY A 531 8.31 -18.10 19.40
C GLY A 531 7.04 -18.91 19.18
N ALA A 532 5.91 -18.35 19.59
CA ALA A 532 4.60 -18.78 19.10
C ALA A 532 4.59 -18.72 17.56
N PRO A 533 3.76 -19.54 16.88
CA PRO A 533 3.57 -19.41 15.44
C PRO A 533 3.22 -17.95 15.12
N ARG A 534 4.01 -17.34 14.23
CA ARG A 534 3.91 -15.90 13.97
C ARG A 534 2.52 -15.55 13.46
N GLU A 535 1.88 -14.60 14.14
CA GLU A 535 0.59 -14.07 13.70
C GLU A 535 0.71 -13.49 12.29
N ALA A 536 -0.37 -13.58 11.51
CA ALA A 536 -0.40 -13.06 10.16
C ALA A 536 -0.22 -11.53 10.21
N VAL A 537 0.90 -11.03 9.67
CA VAL A 537 1.15 -9.58 9.58
C VAL A 537 0.03 -8.95 8.74
N ALA A 538 -0.75 -8.11 9.40
CA ALA A 538 -1.83 -7.35 8.77
C ALA A 538 -1.27 -6.50 7.63
N PRO A 539 -1.91 -6.49 6.46
CA PRO A 539 -1.39 -5.79 5.29
C PRO A 539 -1.40 -4.28 5.53
N PRO A 540 -0.40 -3.53 5.01
CA PRO A 540 -0.20 -2.13 5.38
C PRO A 540 -1.34 -1.21 4.91
N ALA A 541 -1.68 -0.22 5.73
CA ALA A 541 -2.60 0.85 5.35
C ALA A 541 -1.85 1.85 4.45
N VAL A 542 -2.36 2.06 3.23
CA VAL A 542 -1.77 2.97 2.23
C VAL A 542 -2.84 3.85 1.60
N THR A 543 -2.45 5.00 1.07
CA THR A 543 -3.36 5.93 0.40
C THR A 543 -3.46 5.59 -1.09
N VAL A 544 -4.65 5.16 -1.51
CA VAL A 544 -4.93 4.81 -2.92
C VAL A 544 -5.35 6.07 -3.70
N PRO A 545 -4.66 6.43 -4.79
CA PRO A 545 -5.07 7.52 -5.67
C PRO A 545 -6.20 7.04 -6.60
N TRP A 546 -7.42 6.97 -6.05
CA TRP A 546 -8.61 6.58 -6.80
C TRP A 546 -8.84 7.50 -8.01
N PRO A 547 -8.95 6.97 -9.25
CA PRO A 547 -9.21 7.80 -10.41
C PRO A 547 -10.63 8.36 -10.33
N GLU A 548 -10.79 9.59 -10.81
CA GLU A 548 -12.12 10.13 -11.05
C GLU A 548 -12.78 9.41 -12.23
N PRO A 549 -14.09 9.14 -12.16
CA PRO A 549 -14.82 8.72 -13.34
C PRO A 549 -14.84 9.85 -14.38
N TYR A 550 -15.09 9.49 -15.64
CA TYR A 550 -15.43 10.49 -16.67
C TYR A 550 -16.75 11.20 -16.36
N SER A 551 -17.31 11.95 -17.32
CA SER A 551 -18.60 12.65 -17.16
C SER A 551 -19.68 11.77 -16.51
N LEU A 552 -20.38 12.28 -15.51
CA LEU A 552 -21.46 11.56 -14.83
C LEU A 552 -22.74 11.49 -15.67
N LEU A 553 -22.83 12.26 -16.75
CA LEU A 553 -23.90 12.20 -17.76
C LEU A 553 -23.74 10.97 -18.68
N SER A 554 -24.87 10.42 -19.16
CA SER A 554 -24.89 9.11 -19.83
C SER A 554 -24.38 9.12 -21.28
N LEU A 555 -23.62 8.06 -21.59
CA LEU A 555 -22.65 7.81 -22.66
C LEU A 555 -22.99 7.28 -24.09
N PRO A 556 -24.20 7.24 -24.66
CA PRO A 556 -24.43 6.40 -25.85
C PRO A 556 -23.63 6.81 -27.09
N ARG A 557 -23.22 5.80 -27.87
CA ARG A 557 -22.64 5.90 -29.21
C ARG A 557 -23.74 6.06 -30.28
N PRO A 558 -23.37 6.45 -31.51
CA PRO A 558 -24.30 6.55 -32.64
C PRO A 558 -25.00 5.23 -33.03
N ASP A 559 -24.53 4.10 -32.53
CA ASP A 559 -25.11 2.75 -32.74
C ASP A 559 -26.02 2.29 -31.59
N GLY A 560 -26.25 3.13 -30.57
CA GLY A 560 -27.05 2.81 -29.39
C GLY A 560 -26.32 2.03 -28.28
N THR A 561 -25.04 1.69 -28.46
CA THR A 561 -24.23 1.08 -27.39
C THR A 561 -23.74 2.13 -26.38
N PRO A 562 -23.45 1.79 -25.11
CA PRO A 562 -22.74 2.70 -24.21
C PRO A 562 -21.32 2.95 -24.74
N GLY A 563 -20.96 4.21 -24.95
CA GLY A 563 -19.71 4.61 -25.58
C GLY A 563 -18.55 4.78 -24.61
N ASP A 564 -17.45 4.08 -24.87
CA ASP A 564 -16.16 4.46 -24.30
C ASP A 564 -15.78 5.85 -24.84
N GLY A 565 -15.56 6.79 -23.92
CA GLY A 565 -14.98 8.07 -24.24
C GLY A 565 -13.51 7.92 -24.63
N PHE A 566 -13.12 8.57 -25.73
CA PHE A 566 -11.75 8.98 -26.04
C PHE A 566 -10.75 7.86 -26.41
N SER A 567 -10.82 7.40 -27.66
CA SER A 567 -9.55 7.29 -28.42
C SER A 567 -9.04 8.71 -28.73
N PRO A 568 -7.72 8.96 -28.72
CA PRO A 568 -7.17 10.21 -29.23
C PRO A 568 -7.51 10.35 -30.72
N PRO A 569 -7.58 11.57 -31.28
CA PRO A 569 -7.74 11.74 -32.71
C PRO A 569 -6.54 11.11 -33.42
N THR A 570 -6.76 9.98 -34.11
CA THR A 570 -5.85 9.54 -35.16
C THR A 570 -5.75 10.68 -36.16
N PRO A 571 -4.56 11.21 -36.48
CA PRO A 571 -4.44 12.32 -37.41
C PRO A 571 -4.98 11.88 -38.78
N ALA A 572 -6.10 12.47 -39.20
CA ALA A 572 -6.68 12.27 -40.52
C ALA A 572 -5.80 12.97 -41.55
N GLY A 573 -4.71 12.30 -41.96
CA GLY A 573 -3.68 12.91 -42.79
C GLY A 573 -2.45 12.04 -43.06
N ALA A 574 -2.61 10.72 -43.20
CA ALA A 574 -1.55 9.80 -43.63
C ALA A 574 -1.94 9.03 -44.90
N ALA A 575 -2.60 9.72 -45.84
CA ALA A 575 -2.81 9.26 -47.20
C ALA A 575 -2.22 10.29 -48.18
N GLY A 576 -1.08 9.94 -48.79
CA GLY A 576 -0.53 10.66 -49.94
C GLY A 576 0.35 11.89 -49.65
N SER A 577 1.62 11.63 -49.29
CA SER A 577 2.74 12.50 -49.70
C SER A 577 3.77 11.63 -50.43
N PRO A 578 4.28 12.02 -51.61
CA PRO A 578 5.22 11.22 -52.38
C PRO A 578 6.60 11.17 -51.72
N PRO A 579 7.44 10.17 -52.03
CA PRO A 579 8.78 10.05 -51.45
C PRO A 579 9.68 11.19 -51.94
N VAL A 580 10.13 12.04 -51.01
CA VAL A 580 11.22 12.99 -51.26
C VAL A 580 12.53 12.20 -51.35
N ALA A 581 13.22 12.34 -52.48
CA ALA A 581 14.45 11.61 -52.74
C ALA A 581 15.60 12.05 -51.81
N THR A 582 16.34 11.06 -51.31
CA THR A 582 17.60 11.24 -50.59
C THR A 582 18.71 11.74 -51.54
N PRO A 583 19.45 12.81 -51.22
CA PRO A 583 20.77 13.04 -51.77
C PRO A 583 21.81 12.24 -50.96
N ALA A 584 22.80 11.68 -51.65
CA ALA A 584 23.87 10.88 -51.05
C ALA A 584 25.10 11.70 -50.64
N ALA A 585 26.02 11.02 -49.95
CA ALA A 585 27.26 11.48 -49.32
C ALA A 585 28.26 12.33 -50.16
N GLY A 586 29.11 13.07 -49.44
CA GLY A 586 30.36 13.72 -49.92
C GLY A 586 30.58 15.07 -49.22
N ALA A 587 31.49 15.29 -48.26
CA ALA A 587 32.96 15.13 -48.21
C ALA A 587 33.73 16.39 -48.69
N GLY A 588 34.57 16.96 -47.81
CA GLY A 588 35.43 18.14 -48.08
C GLY A 588 34.71 19.49 -47.90
N THR A 589 35.35 20.60 -47.51
CA THR A 589 36.78 20.89 -47.21
C THR A 589 36.88 22.10 -46.27
N GLU A 590 37.98 22.21 -45.50
CA GLU A 590 38.38 23.45 -44.82
C GLU A 590 38.80 24.54 -45.82
N VAL A 591 38.78 25.82 -45.40
CA VAL A 591 39.95 26.74 -45.32
C VAL A 591 39.52 28.16 -44.94
N THR A 592 40.32 28.79 -44.08
CA THR A 592 40.23 30.18 -43.58
C THR A 592 40.75 31.24 -44.56
N HIS A 593 40.31 32.51 -44.44
CA HIS A 593 41.20 33.67 -44.23
C HIS A 593 40.43 35.00 -43.93
N ALA A 594 40.80 35.66 -42.82
CA ALA A 594 41.37 37.02 -42.66
C ALA A 594 40.92 38.19 -43.61
N PRO A 595 41.06 39.49 -43.23
CA PRO A 595 41.93 40.08 -42.20
C PRO A 595 41.36 40.12 -40.77
#